data_AF-A0A1G1KP48-F1
#
_entry.id   AF-A0A1G1KP48-F1
#
_cell.length_a   1.000
_cell.length_b   1.000
_cell.length_c   1.000
_cell.angle_alpha   90.00
_cell.angle_beta   90.00
_cell.angle_gamma   90.00
#
_symmetry.space_group_name_H-M   'P 1'
#
loop_
_entity.id
_entity.type
_entity.pdbx_description
1 polymer ?
#
loop_
_entity_poly.entity_id
_entity_poly.type
_entity_poly.pdbx_seq_one_letter_code
_entity_poly.pdbx_strand_id
1 'polypeptide(L)' 'MKKYIFLTAEGATFQPKSESSVPAIDNLQVIGFTEGISAKKAFKNLLKENPYLFETSFDEIFAIPLQSSKKHYFLLKN' A
#
# COMPACT_ATOMS: atom_id res chain seq x y z
N MET A 1 1.64 17.64 10.14
CA MET A 1 2.00 16.21 10.23
C MET A 1 2.45 15.73 8.85
N LYS A 2 3.19 14.63 8.75
CA LYS A 2 3.64 14.07 7.46
C LYS A 2 2.66 12.98 7.01
N LYS A 3 2.37 12.90 5.71
CA LYS A 3 1.58 11.84 5.09
C LYS A 3 2.48 10.67 4.72
N TYR A 4 1.98 9.45 4.92
CA TYR A 4 2.68 8.22 4.57
C TYR A 4 1.74 7.32 3.77
N ILE A 5 2.32 6.58 2.84
CA ILE A 5 1.70 5.41 2.23
C ILE A 5 2.32 4.16 2.86
N PHE A 6 1.48 3.19 3.22
CA PHE A 6 1.87 1.90 3.75
C PHE A 6 1.70 0.84 2.68
N LEU A 7 2.74 0.03 2.48
CA LEU A 7 2.86 -0.94 1.41
C LEU A 7 3.34 -2.29 1.96
N THR A 8 2.98 -3.38 1.28
CA THR A 8 3.60 -4.70 1.48
C THR A 8 4.01 -5.28 0.12
N ALA A 9 5.05 -6.11 0.13
CA ALA A 9 5.50 -6.90 -1.02
C ALA A 9 4.96 -8.34 -0.99
N GLU A 10 4.26 -8.74 0.07
CA GLU A 10 3.83 -10.14 0.30
C GLU A 10 2.54 -10.49 -0.44
N GLY A 11 1.86 -9.52 -1.03
CA GLY A 11 0.56 -9.71 -1.64
C GLY A 11 0.60 -9.97 -3.15
N ALA A 12 0.03 -11.08 -3.59
CA ALA A 12 -0.15 -11.35 -5.01
C ALA A 12 -1.32 -10.53 -5.61
N THR A 13 -1.13 -9.94 -6.79
CA THR A 13 -2.24 -9.35 -7.57
C THR A 13 -2.28 -9.95 -8.98
N PHE A 14 -3.49 -10.12 -9.47
CA PHE A 14 -3.77 -10.57 -10.83
C PHE A 14 -4.26 -9.38 -11.65
N GLN A 15 -3.82 -9.30 -12.91
CA GLN A 15 -4.28 -8.25 -13.81
C GLN A 15 -5.79 -8.40 -14.05
N PRO A 16 -6.54 -7.30 -14.25
CA PRO A 16 -7.94 -7.39 -14.61
C PRO A 16 -8.14 -8.30 -15.83
N LYS A 17 -9.08 -9.24 -15.75
CA LYS A 17 -9.37 -10.24 -16.80
C LYS A 17 -8.24 -11.25 -17.07
N SER A 18 -7.27 -11.38 -16.18
CA SER A 18 -6.28 -12.45 -16.24
C SER A 18 -6.90 -13.78 -15.81
N GLU A 19 -6.75 -14.81 -16.64
CA GLU A 19 -7.05 -16.21 -16.27
C GLU A 19 -5.82 -16.94 -15.70
N SER A 20 -4.66 -16.26 -15.67
CA SER A 20 -3.43 -16.82 -15.10
C SER A 20 -3.56 -17.04 -13.60
N SER A 21 -3.22 -18.24 -13.14
CA SER A 21 -3.00 -18.58 -11.73
C SER A 21 -1.66 -18.09 -11.19
N VAL A 22 -0.79 -17.59 -12.07
CA VAL A 22 0.51 -17.01 -11.72
C VAL A 22 0.42 -15.48 -11.68
N PRO A 23 0.88 -14.81 -10.61
CA PRO A 23 0.98 -13.36 -10.54
C PRO A 23 1.88 -12.84 -11.66
N ALA A 24 1.40 -11.86 -12.43
CA ALA A 24 2.02 -11.49 -13.70
C ALA A 24 3.14 -10.43 -13.59
N ILE A 25 3.28 -9.77 -12.44
CA ILE A 25 4.21 -8.64 -12.25
C ILE A 25 4.70 -8.55 -10.82
N ASP A 26 5.93 -8.06 -10.64
CA ASP A 26 6.41 -7.57 -9.34
C ASP A 26 5.54 -6.38 -8.94
N ASN A 27 4.87 -6.48 -7.80
CA ASN A 27 3.91 -5.51 -7.33
C ASN A 27 4.18 -5.09 -5.88
N LEU A 28 3.60 -3.97 -5.50
CA LEU A 28 3.44 -3.60 -4.10
C LEU A 28 1.95 -3.36 -3.89
N GLN A 29 1.40 -3.92 -2.82
CA GLN A 29 0.02 -3.69 -2.44
C GLN A 29 -0.07 -2.50 -1.50
N VAL A 30 -1.03 -1.61 -1.76
CA VAL A 30 -1.33 -0.48 -0.88
C VAL A 30 -2.18 -0.96 0.28
N ILE A 31 -1.63 -0.85 1.49
CA ILE A 31 -2.34 -1.15 2.74
C ILE A 31 -3.17 0.05 3.19
N GLY A 32 -2.65 1.26 3.02
CA GLY A 32 -3.38 2.46 3.38
C GLY A 32 -2.55 3.73 3.39
N PHE A 33 -3.22 4.84 3.69
CA PHE A 33 -2.63 6.17 3.80
C PHE A 33 -2.95 6.76 5.16
N THR A 34 -1.94 7.17 5.91
CA THR A 34 -2.17 7.84 7.20
C THR A 34 -1.16 8.95 7.47
N GLU A 35 -1.46 9.76 8.48
CA GLU A 35 -0.62 10.87 8.91
C GLU A 35 0.01 10.66 10.28
N GLY A 36 1.22 11.19 10.46
CA GLY A 36 1.93 11.14 11.73
C GLY A 36 3.06 12.16 11.79
N ILE A 37 3.49 12.51 13.01
CA ILE A 37 4.74 13.26 13.21
C ILE A 37 5.98 12.42 12.83
N SER A 38 5.84 11.09 12.85
CA SER A 38 6.82 10.09 12.42
C SER A 38 6.11 8.90 11.77
N ALA A 39 6.86 8.09 11.01
CA ALA A 39 6.34 6.86 10.41
C ALA A 39 5.73 5.91 11.47
N LYS A 40 6.40 5.77 12.63
CA LYS A 40 5.90 4.95 13.75
C LYS A 40 4.55 5.44 14.29
N LYS A 41 4.34 6.76 14.38
CA LYS A 41 3.05 7.31 14.82
C LYS A 41 1.97 7.13 13.75
N ALA A 42 2.31 7.33 12.48
CA ALA A 42 1.41 7.07 11.36
C ALA A 42 0.99 5.60 11.31
N PHE A 43 1.90 4.66 11.57
CA PHE A 43 1.60 3.23 11.63
C PHE A 43 0.63 2.87 12.76
N LYS A 44 0.83 3.43 13.96
CA LYS A 44 -0.13 3.26 15.06
C LYS A 44 -1.53 3.79 14.72
N ASN A 45 -1.59 4.89 13.97
CA ASN A 45 -2.87 5.44 13.51
C ASN A 45 -3.51 4.49 12.46
N LEU A 46 -2.71 3.95 11.52
CA LEU A 46 -3.16 2.96 10.54
C LEU A 46 -3.83 1.75 11.19
N LEU A 47 -3.18 1.14 12.18
CA LEU A 47 -3.73 -0.03 12.89
C LEU A 47 -5.01 0.29 13.65
N LYS A 48 -5.13 1.51 14.21
CA LYS A 48 -6.35 1.94 14.91
C LYS A 48 -7.51 2.15 13.94
N GLU A 49 -7.24 2.70 12.77
CA GLU A 49 -8.24 2.98 11.74
C GLU A 49 -8.62 1.73 10.94
N ASN A 50 -7.73 0.74 10.88
CA ASN A 50 -7.89 -0.49 10.09
C ASN A 50 -7.64 -1.74 10.95
N PRO A 51 -8.53 -2.07 11.92
CA PRO A 51 -8.34 -3.24 12.79
C PRO A 51 -8.24 -4.58 12.05
N TYR A 52 -8.82 -4.69 10.85
CA TYR A 52 -8.74 -5.91 10.03
C TYR A 52 -7.30 -6.29 9.66
N LEU A 53 -6.33 -5.36 9.74
CA LEU A 53 -4.93 -5.66 9.47
C LEU A 53 -4.36 -6.72 10.42
N PHE A 54 -4.90 -6.84 11.64
CA PHE A 54 -4.54 -7.90 12.58
C PHE A 54 -5.00 -9.30 12.16
N GLU A 55 -5.94 -9.39 11.22
CA GLU A 55 -6.49 -10.64 10.71
C GLU A 55 -5.81 -11.08 9.39
N THR A 56 -4.95 -10.22 8.83
CA THR A 56 -4.19 -10.55 7.62
C THR A 56 -3.02 -11.48 7.92
N SER A 57 -2.55 -12.18 6.90
CA SER A 57 -1.36 -13.04 6.98
C SER A 57 -0.06 -12.33 6.58
N PHE A 58 -0.05 -10.99 6.58
CA PHE A 58 1.14 -10.21 6.23
C PHE A 58 2.10 -10.15 7.43
N ASP A 59 3.37 -10.47 7.21
CA ASP A 59 4.42 -10.38 8.21
C ASP A 59 5.07 -8.98 8.23
N GLU A 60 5.11 -8.29 7.09
CA GLU A 60 5.80 -7.01 6.91
C GLU A 60 4.97 -5.95 6.16
N ILE A 61 4.93 -4.75 6.76
CA ILE A 61 4.41 -3.54 6.13
C ILE A 61 5.46 -2.43 6.31
N PHE A 62 5.79 -1.74 5.24
CA PHE A 62 6.73 -0.61 5.27
C PHE A 62 6.04 0.69 4.85
N ALA A 63 6.62 1.83 5.26
CA ALA A 63 6.05 3.15 5.06
C ALA A 63 6.96 4.04 4.21
N ILE A 64 6.38 4.75 3.26
CA ILE A 64 7.07 5.77 2.46
C ILE A 64 6.45 7.15 2.75
N PRO A 65 7.24 8.18 3.11
CA PRO A 65 6.73 9.53 3.27
C PRO A 65 6.33 10.13 1.91
N LEU A 66 5.12 10.68 1.83
CA LEU A 66 4.64 11.38 0.65
C LEU A 66 5.11 12.83 0.65
N GLN A 67 5.86 13.23 -0.38
CA GLN A 67 6.31 14.61 -0.56
C GLN A 67 5.21 15.52 -1.14
N SER A 68 4.30 14.95 -1.93
CA SER A 68 3.20 15.69 -2.57
C SER A 68 1.99 14.78 -2.79
N SER A 69 0.80 15.37 -2.82
CA SER A 69 -0.43 14.71 -3.26
C SER A 69 -0.73 14.93 -4.74
N LYS A 70 0.17 15.61 -5.48
CA LYS A 70 0.04 15.82 -6.92
C LYS A 70 0.16 14.47 -7.64
N LYS A 71 -0.81 14.18 -8.51
CA LYS A 71 -0.85 12.95 -9.31
C LYS A 71 -0.46 13.26 -10.75
N HIS A 72 0.33 12.38 -11.34
CA HIS A 72 0.65 12.38 -12.76
C HIS A 72 0.10 11.09 -13.35
N TYR A 73 -0.62 11.19 -14.44
CA TYR A 73 -1.26 10.05 -15.10
C TYR A 73 -0.56 9.80 -16.43
N PHE A 74 -0.29 8.53 -16.71
CA PHE A 74 0.33 8.07 -17.94
C PHE A 74 -0.56 6.99 -18.57
N LEU A 75 -0.75 7.04 -19.88
CA LEU A 75 -1.48 6.03 -20.63
C LEU A 75 -0.49 4.97 -21.14
N LEU A 76 -0.80 3.70 -20.92
CA LEU A 76 -0.01 2.57 -21.42
C LEU A 76 -0.44 2.12 -22.82
N LYS A 77 -1.64 2.51 -23.24
CA LYS A 77 -2.23 2.21 -24.55
C LYS A 77 -2.91 3.48 -25.05
N ASN A 78 -2.74 3.77 -26.34
CA ASN A 78 -3.41 4.89 -27.03
C ASN A 78 -4.87 4.56 -27.29
#